data_AF-T0CC06-F1
#
_entry.id   AF-T0CC06-F1
#
_cell.length_a   1.000
_cell.length_b   1.000
_cell.length_c   1.000
_cell.angle_alpha   90.00
_cell.angle_beta   90.00
_cell.angle_gamma   90.00
#
_symmetry.space_group_name_H-M   'P 1'
#
loop_
_entity.id
_entity.type
_entity.pdbx_description
1 polymer ?
#
loop_
_entity_poly.entity_id
_entity_poly.type
_entity_poly.pdbx_seq_one_letter_code
_entity_poly.pdbx_strand_id
1 'polypeptide(L)'
;MRISKEVSRLLIILRQDAARLADKIIHREREYLQILSMKRTREHFNAIFRSNFKTITVAQLMLLSEELIVNLEDFYNTVDDLHWYLAHTEDMPATIEDKVHAMVKMVKNKYEQLNLYLNAELETHEESAIA
;
A
#
# COMPACT_ATOMS: atom_id res chain seq x y z
N MET A 1 -26.19 -16.95 -2.65
CA MET A 1 -25.20 -16.78 -1.56
C MET A 1 -23.79 -17.21 -2.03
N ARG A 2 -23.21 -16.50 -3.03
CA ARG A 2 -21.83 -16.72 -3.53
C ARG A 2 -20.83 -15.65 -3.07
N ILE A 3 -21.35 -14.55 -2.52
CA ILE A 3 -20.61 -13.29 -2.29
C ILE A 3 -19.55 -13.45 -1.18
N SER A 4 -19.85 -14.14 -0.08
CA SER A 4 -18.92 -14.28 1.07
C SER A 4 -17.53 -14.81 0.66
N LYS A 5 -17.46 -15.87 -0.16
CA LYS A 5 -16.16 -16.47 -0.53
C LYS A 5 -15.34 -15.62 -1.50
N GLU A 6 -16.01 -14.84 -2.36
CA GLU A 6 -15.33 -13.91 -3.28
C GLU A 6 -14.79 -12.70 -2.52
N VAL A 7 -15.54 -12.18 -1.54
CA VAL A 7 -15.11 -11.08 -0.67
C VAL A 7 -13.93 -11.49 0.21
N SER A 8 -13.97 -12.65 0.89
CA SER A 8 -12.83 -13.12 1.68
C SER A 8 -11.56 -13.28 0.85
N ARG A 9 -11.68 -13.76 -0.40
CA ARG A 9 -10.53 -13.85 -1.31
C ARG A 9 -10.00 -12.46 -1.69
N LEU A 10 -10.89 -11.52 -2.00
CA LEU A 10 -10.51 -10.15 -2.32
C LEU A 10 -9.77 -9.49 -1.14
N LEU A 11 -10.30 -9.62 0.07
CA LEU A 11 -9.68 -9.11 1.30
C LEU A 11 -8.28 -9.71 1.53
N ILE A 12 -8.12 -11.02 1.33
CA ILE A 12 -6.81 -11.69 1.46
C ILE A 12 -5.82 -11.16 0.41
N ILE A 13 -6.24 -10.99 -0.85
CA ILE A 13 -5.41 -10.45 -1.92
C ILE A 13 -4.96 -9.03 -1.57
N LEU A 14 -5.89 -8.18 -1.13
CA LEU A 14 -5.61 -6.80 -0.72
C LEU A 14 -4.62 -6.74 0.45
N ARG A 15 -4.83 -7.56 1.48
CA ARG A 15 -3.92 -7.67 2.62
C ARG A 15 -2.51 -8.07 2.19
N GLN A 16 -2.39 -9.08 1.33
CA GLN A 16 -1.08 -9.53 0.84
C GLN A 16 -0.39 -8.52 -0.07
N ASP A 17 -1.15 -7.75 -0.85
CA ASP A 17 -0.60 -6.69 -1.70
C ASP A 17 -0.06 -5.55 -0.81
N ALA A 18 -0.89 -5.04 0.09
CA ALA A 18 -0.53 -3.97 1.03
C ALA A 18 0.67 -4.36 1.89
N ALA A 19 0.69 -5.58 2.45
CA ALA A 19 1.78 -6.07 3.27
C ALA A 19 3.11 -6.13 2.49
N ARG A 20 3.08 -6.64 1.27
CA ARG A 20 4.27 -6.74 0.41
C ARG A 20 4.79 -5.37 0.00
N LEU A 21 3.88 -4.43 -0.27
CA LEU A 21 4.22 -3.08 -0.66
C LEU A 21 4.84 -2.31 0.51
N ALA A 22 4.20 -2.36 1.68
CA ALA A 22 4.72 -1.78 2.92
C ALA A 22 6.08 -2.37 3.30
N ASP A 23 6.24 -3.69 3.23
CA ASP A 23 7.49 -4.37 3.51
C ASP A 23 8.64 -3.88 2.62
N LYS A 24 8.39 -3.79 1.30
CA LYS A 24 9.38 -3.26 0.35
C LYS A 24 9.77 -1.83 0.64
N ILE A 25 8.79 -0.96 0.93
CA ILE A 25 9.03 0.47 1.16
C ILE A 25 9.81 0.67 2.46
N ILE A 26 9.40 0.00 3.54
CA ILE A 26 9.97 0.18 4.88
C ILE A 26 11.37 -0.45 4.96
N HIS A 27 11.54 -1.70 4.51
CA HIS A 27 12.82 -2.39 4.69
C HIS A 27 13.88 -2.03 3.65
N ARG A 28 13.48 -1.56 2.47
CA ARG A 28 14.42 -1.22 1.39
C ARG A 28 14.71 0.27 1.26
N GLU A 29 14.24 1.08 2.21
CA GLU A 29 14.43 2.54 2.26
C GLU A 29 15.86 2.97 1.91
N ARG A 30 16.82 2.45 2.67
CA ARG A 30 18.24 2.78 2.49
C ARG A 30 18.78 2.33 1.14
N GLU A 31 18.37 1.17 0.64
CA GLU A 31 18.88 0.62 -0.62
C GLU A 31 18.46 1.49 -1.81
N TYR A 32 17.17 1.85 -1.91
CA TYR A 32 16.72 2.63 -3.06
C TYR A 32 17.19 4.09 -3.00
N LEU A 33 17.38 4.66 -1.80
CA LEU A 33 18.01 5.99 -1.64
C LEU A 33 19.49 5.98 -2.05
N GLN A 34 20.24 4.93 -1.70
CA GLN A 34 21.62 4.75 -2.15
C GLN A 34 21.69 4.63 -3.68
N ILE A 35 20.81 3.83 -4.29
CA ILE A 35 20.75 3.66 -5.74
C ILE A 35 20.42 5.00 -6.43
N LEU A 36 19.46 5.77 -5.88
CA LEU A 36 19.11 7.10 -6.40
C LEU A 36 20.32 8.05 -6.37
N SER A 37 21.04 8.10 -5.25
CA SER A 37 22.22 8.95 -5.08
C SER A 37 23.36 8.55 -6.04
N MET A 38 23.62 7.25 -6.19
CA MET A 38 24.72 6.74 -7.00
C MET A 38 24.44 6.75 -8.51
N LYS A 39 23.28 6.26 -8.94
CA LYS A 39 22.99 6.03 -10.36
C LYS A 39 22.17 7.15 -10.99
N ARG A 40 21.47 7.97 -10.19
CA ARG A 40 20.49 8.99 -10.64
C ARG A 40 19.40 8.45 -11.60
N THR A 41 19.30 7.14 -11.76
CA THR A 41 18.29 6.46 -12.56
C THR A 41 17.03 6.29 -11.73
N ARG A 42 15.84 6.61 -12.26
CA ARG A 42 14.56 6.52 -11.54
C ARG A 42 13.78 5.24 -11.83
N GLU A 43 14.23 4.44 -12.80
CA GLU A 43 13.52 3.23 -13.28
C GLU A 43 13.37 2.14 -12.22
N HIS A 44 14.28 2.08 -11.25
CA HIS A 44 14.26 1.07 -10.18
C HIS A 44 13.05 1.22 -9.24
N PHE A 45 12.43 2.41 -9.16
CA PHE A 45 11.24 2.64 -8.35
C PHE A 45 10.02 1.87 -8.84
N ASN A 46 9.90 1.63 -10.15
CA ASN A 46 8.78 0.86 -10.72
C ASN A 46 8.67 -0.57 -10.16
N ALA A 47 9.80 -1.18 -9.78
CA ALA A 47 9.81 -2.51 -9.18
C ALA A 47 9.38 -2.53 -7.70
N ILE A 48 9.55 -1.39 -7.02
CA ILE A 48 9.28 -1.19 -5.60
C ILE A 48 7.81 -0.87 -5.39
N PHE A 49 7.28 0.11 -6.13
CA PHE A 49 5.94 0.67 -5.95
C PHE A 49 4.84 -0.03 -6.77
N ARG A 50 5.13 -1.20 -7.35
CA ARG A 50 4.13 -1.98 -8.07
C ARG A 50 3.09 -2.56 -7.11
N SER A 51 1.84 -2.14 -7.27
CA SER A 51 0.66 -2.66 -6.55
C SER A 51 -0.35 -3.28 -7.53
N ASN A 52 -1.04 -4.33 -7.07
CA ASN A 52 -2.17 -4.91 -7.80
C ASN A 52 -3.48 -4.15 -7.59
N PHE A 53 -3.55 -3.22 -6.62
CA PHE A 53 -4.75 -2.43 -6.35
C PHE A 53 -5.24 -1.66 -7.58
N LYS A 54 -4.32 -1.14 -8.40
CA LYS A 54 -4.63 -0.44 -9.66
C LYS A 54 -5.30 -1.34 -10.73
N THR A 55 -5.39 -2.65 -10.49
CA THR A 55 -6.04 -3.61 -11.40
C THR A 55 -7.42 -4.05 -10.93
N ILE A 56 -7.85 -3.61 -9.74
CA ILE A 56 -9.15 -3.96 -9.16
C ILE A 56 -10.25 -3.13 -9.79
N THR A 57 -11.40 -3.75 -10.05
CA THR A 57 -12.55 -3.09 -10.66
C THR A 57 -13.46 -2.45 -9.62
N VAL A 58 -14.19 -1.39 -9.99
CA VAL A 58 -15.17 -0.73 -9.12
C VAL A 58 -16.21 -1.72 -8.59
N ALA A 59 -16.65 -2.68 -9.41
CA ALA A 59 -17.60 -3.72 -9.01
C ALA A 59 -17.08 -4.60 -7.86
N GLN A 60 -15.76 -4.81 -7.76
CA GLN A 60 -15.15 -5.55 -6.66
C GLN A 60 -15.01 -4.68 -5.40
N LEU A 61 -14.72 -3.39 -5.56
CA LEU A 61 -14.66 -2.45 -4.42
C LEU A 61 -16.02 -2.25 -3.77
N MET A 62 -17.12 -2.28 -4.54
CA MET A 62 -18.49 -2.21 -4.02
C MET A 62 -18.87 -3.35 -3.07
N LEU A 63 -18.05 -4.40 -2.97
CA LEU A 63 -18.28 -5.50 -2.04
C LEU A 63 -17.71 -5.25 -0.64
N LEU A 64 -16.91 -4.19 -0.48
CA LEU A 64 -16.21 -3.83 0.74
C LEU A 64 -17.01 -2.77 1.52
N SER A 65 -16.73 -2.66 2.81
CA SER A 65 -17.27 -1.56 3.63
C SER A 65 -16.75 -0.20 3.17
N GLU A 66 -17.57 0.84 3.35
CA GLU A 66 -17.20 2.22 3.01
C GLU A 66 -15.93 2.67 3.74
N GLU A 67 -15.81 2.31 5.02
CA GLU A 67 -14.64 2.62 5.84
C GLU A 67 -13.37 1.94 5.30
N LEU A 68 -13.46 0.67 4.89
CA LEU A 68 -12.31 -0.03 4.32
C LEU A 68 -11.90 0.56 2.98
N ILE A 69 -12.84 0.94 2.12
CA ILE A 69 -12.55 1.60 0.83
C ILE A 69 -11.76 2.89 1.07
N VAL A 70 -12.18 3.72 2.03
CA VAL A 70 -11.48 4.96 2.38
C VAL A 70 -10.07 4.68 2.88
N ASN A 71 -9.89 3.68 3.75
CA ASN A 71 -8.57 3.32 4.27
C ASN A 71 -7.64 2.72 3.19
N LEU A 72 -8.19 1.94 2.24
CA LEU A 72 -7.45 1.43 1.10
C LEU A 72 -6.94 2.57 0.23
N GLU A 73 -7.83 3.48 -0.18
CA GLU A 73 -7.49 4.67 -0.96
C GLU A 73 -6.41 5.50 -0.27
N ASP A 74 -6.58 5.82 1.01
CA ASP A 74 -5.63 6.61 1.80
C ASP A 74 -4.23 5.96 1.84
N PHE A 75 -4.15 4.65 2.05
CA PHE A 75 -2.89 3.92 2.00
C PHE A 75 -2.23 3.94 0.61
N TYR A 76 -2.97 3.59 -0.45
CA TYR A 76 -2.41 3.51 -1.79
C TYR A 76 -2.07 4.89 -2.37
N ASN A 77 -2.80 5.95 -2.01
CA ASN A 77 -2.48 7.32 -2.37
C ASN A 77 -1.21 7.80 -1.65
N THR A 78 -1.04 7.48 -0.36
CA THR A 78 0.20 7.82 0.38
C THR A 78 1.43 7.17 -0.26
N VAL A 79 1.29 5.93 -0.75
CA VAL A 79 2.33 5.23 -1.50
C VAL A 79 2.60 5.91 -2.85
N ASP A 80 1.55 6.27 -3.59
CA ASP A 80 1.68 6.91 -4.89
C ASP A 80 2.33 8.30 -4.77
N ASP A 81 2.02 9.05 -3.73
CA ASP A 81 2.66 10.33 -3.41
C ASP A 81 4.16 10.16 -3.16
N LEU A 82 4.57 9.13 -2.41
CA LEU A 82 5.99 8.81 -2.19
C LEU A 82 6.67 8.43 -3.51
N HIS A 83 6.02 7.61 -4.33
CA HIS A 83 6.54 7.24 -5.63
C HIS A 83 6.70 8.46 -6.55
N TRP A 84 5.68 9.33 -6.59
CA TRP A 84 5.67 10.56 -7.36
C TRP A 84 6.80 11.50 -6.93
N TYR A 85 6.97 11.69 -5.62
CA TYR A 85 8.06 12.49 -5.07
C TYR A 85 9.43 11.95 -5.50
N LEU A 86 9.69 10.65 -5.33
CA LEU A 86 10.95 10.03 -5.73
C LEU A 86 11.21 10.11 -7.25
N ALA A 87 10.16 10.02 -8.05
CA ALA A 87 10.26 10.09 -9.51
C ALA A 87 10.53 11.52 -10.01
N HIS A 88 10.06 12.57 -9.32
CA HIS A 88 10.10 13.94 -9.83
C HIS A 88 10.93 14.91 -9.00
N THR A 89 11.47 14.48 -7.85
CA THR A 89 12.25 15.37 -6.99
C THR A 89 13.55 15.81 -7.67
N GLU A 90 13.87 17.08 -7.44
CA GLU A 90 15.14 17.73 -7.77
C GLU A 90 15.85 18.21 -6.49
N ASP A 91 15.35 17.81 -5.32
CA ASP A 91 15.87 18.22 -4.02
C ASP A 91 17.31 17.71 -3.79
N MET A 92 18.01 18.34 -2.85
CA MET A 92 19.32 17.88 -2.43
C MET A 92 19.23 16.52 -1.70
N PRO A 93 20.25 15.64 -1.79
CA PRO A 93 20.20 14.29 -1.22
C PRO A 93 19.79 14.23 0.26
N ALA A 94 20.28 15.15 1.09
CA ALA A 94 19.92 15.21 2.52
C ALA A 94 18.42 15.50 2.72
N THR A 95 17.86 16.43 1.94
CA THR A 95 16.43 16.77 1.98
C THR A 95 15.57 15.61 1.48
N ILE A 96 16.03 14.88 0.46
CA ILE A 96 15.35 13.67 -0.03
C ILE A 96 15.31 12.62 1.08
N GLU A 97 16.43 12.36 1.76
CA GLU A 97 16.51 11.37 2.84
C GLU A 97 15.53 11.70 3.98
N ASP A 98 15.56 12.94 4.48
CA ASP A 98 14.66 13.38 5.55
C ASP A 98 13.18 13.26 5.16
N LYS A 99 12.84 13.69 3.95
CA LYS A 99 11.45 13.70 3.46
C LYS A 99 10.95 12.30 3.17
N VAL A 100 11.77 11.46 2.53
CA VAL A 100 11.44 10.05 2.30
C VAL A 100 11.28 9.32 3.62
N HIS A 101 12.14 9.57 4.61
CA HIS A 101 11.99 8.96 5.93
C HIS A 101 10.65 9.31 6.59
N ALA A 102 10.26 10.59 6.51
CA ALA A 102 8.95 11.03 7.00
C ALA A 102 7.79 10.36 6.24
N MET A 103 7.87 10.27 4.91
CA MET A 103 6.84 9.65 4.08
C MET A 103 6.76 8.13 4.30
N VAL A 104 7.89 7.44 4.48
CA VAL A 104 7.94 5.99 4.82
C VAL A 104 7.27 5.75 6.17
N LYS A 105 7.50 6.62 7.15
CA LYS A 105 6.80 6.57 8.44
C LYS A 105 5.29 6.77 8.28
N MET A 106 4.85 7.67 7.40
CA MET A 106 3.43 7.83 7.07
C MET A 106 2.85 6.56 6.43
N VAL A 107 3.53 5.99 5.43
CA VAL A 107 3.13 4.71 4.79
C VAL A 107 2.97 3.61 5.83
N LYS A 108 3.93 3.49 6.77
CA LYS A 108 3.86 2.51 7.85
C LYS A 108 2.61 2.70 8.70
N ASN A 109 2.33 3.92 9.16
CA ASN A 109 1.17 4.20 9.99
C ASN A 109 -0.15 3.90 9.25
N LYS A 110 -0.24 4.27 7.96
CA LYS A 110 -1.41 3.99 7.12
C LYS A 110 -1.60 2.49 6.88
N TYR A 111 -0.50 1.75 6.70
CA TYR A 111 -0.55 0.30 6.59
C TYR A 111 -1.04 -0.35 7.88
N GLU A 112 -0.53 0.07 9.04
CA GLU A 112 -0.97 -0.45 10.34
C GLU A 112 -2.47 -0.20 10.56
N GLN A 113 -2.94 1.00 10.24
CA GLN A 113 -4.36 1.34 10.27
C GLN A 113 -5.18 0.45 9.31
N LEU A 114 -4.79 0.37 8.04
CA LEU A 114 -5.47 -0.47 7.05
C LEU A 114 -5.54 -1.93 7.49
N ASN A 115 -4.48 -2.46 8.08
CA ASN A 115 -4.43 -3.85 8.54
C ASN A 115 -5.44 -4.12 9.67
N LEU A 116 -5.72 -3.13 10.54
CA LEU A 116 -6.76 -3.25 11.55
C LEU A 116 -8.15 -3.39 10.91
N TYR A 117 -8.47 -2.53 9.94
CA TYR A 117 -9.74 -2.59 9.22
C TYR A 117 -9.90 -3.89 8.42
N LEU A 118 -8.84 -4.32 7.73
CA LEU A 118 -8.84 -5.58 6.97
C LEU A 118 -9.10 -6.79 7.88
N ASN A 119 -8.49 -6.82 9.06
CA ASN A 119 -8.68 -7.94 9.99
C ASN A 119 -10.11 -7.93 10.59
N ALA A 120 -10.63 -6.77 10.98
CA ALA A 120 -12.00 -6.64 11.47
C ALA A 120 -13.03 -7.10 10.43
N GLU A 121 -12.85 -6.73 9.16
CA GLU A 121 -13.75 -7.13 8.09
C GLU A 121 -13.63 -8.63 7.76
N LEU A 122 -12.41 -9.18 7.79
CA LEU A 122 -12.18 -10.63 7.65
C LEU A 122 -12.87 -11.44 8.76
N GLU A 123 -12.74 -11.03 10.01
CA GLU A 123 -13.37 -11.68 11.16
C GLU A 123 -14.90 -11.68 11.03
N THR A 124 -15.48 -10.55 10.64
CA THR A 124 -16.93 -10.40 10.41
C THR A 124 -17.45 -11.38 9.34
N HIS A 125 -16.68 -11.58 8.26
CA HIS A 125 -17.04 -12.49 7.18
C HIS A 125 -16.83 -13.97 7.52
N GLU A 126 -15.87 -14.29 8.40
CA GLU A 126 -15.68 -15.66 8.91
C GLU A 126 -16.82 -16.06 9.86
N GLU A 127 -17.24 -15.18 10.76
CA GLU A 127 -18.39 -15.42 11.66
C GLU A 127 -19.69 -15.62 10.88
N SER A 128 -19.94 -14.79 9.85
CA SER A 128 -21.12 -14.91 8.98
C SER A 128 -21.13 -16.17 8.12
N ALA A 129 -19.99 -16.86 7.94
CA ALA A 129 -19.92 -18.11 7.18
C ALA A 129 -20.24 -19.35 8.03
N ILE A 130 -20.22 -19.20 9.36
CA ILE A 130 -20.43 -20.29 10.34
C ILE A 130 -21.87 -20.26 10.90
N ALA A 131 -22.52 -19.10 10.91
CA ALA A 131 -23.92 -18.91 11.27
C ALA A 131 -24.90 -19.24 10.12
#